data_AF-D5C2H8-F1
#
_entry.id   AF-D5C2H8-F1
#
_cell.length_a   1.000
_cell.length_b   1.000
_cell.length_c   1.000
_cell.angle_alpha   90.00
_cell.angle_beta   90.00
_cell.angle_gamma   90.00
#
_symmetry.space_group_name_H-M   'P 1'
#
loop_
_entity.id
_entity.type
_entity.pdbx_description
1 polymer ?
#
loop_
_entity_poly.entity_id
_entity_poly.type
_entity_poly.pdbx_seq_one_letter_code
_entity_poly.pdbx_strand_id
1 'polypeptide(L)'
;MGSQQQTNTTELTSNREKFMGWMVIGWVMAGAIGIVLSWAFGDSLIGDAMGWVIGGAIGGLMTGYALTLLKTPIQSKQVTVLALGWAINLAFFEAIVGAIGETLNIALSWTLGWAIAGTIGGWVTGYALTLKQPQLQKKQLALMTLGIAMGWAIGGTIAGTMGDALSWTIGWAIVGATHGSMLLWCFNQPKFNFRA
;
A
#
# COMPACT_ATOMS: atom_id res chain seq x y z
N MET A 1 2.78 37.49 24.40
CA MET A 1 2.02 36.84 23.31
C MET A 1 3.01 36.00 22.51
N GLY A 2 3.04 34.67 22.67
CA GLY A 2 4.05 33.86 21.98
C GLY A 2 4.14 32.37 22.35
N SER A 3 3.05 31.71 22.79
CA SER A 3 3.12 30.30 23.24
C SER A 3 2.18 29.33 22.53
N GLN A 4 1.52 29.72 21.43
CA GLN A 4 0.57 28.84 20.71
C GLN A 4 1.10 28.18 19.42
N GLN A 5 2.35 28.44 19.00
CA GLN A 5 2.90 27.84 17.78
C GLN A 5 3.74 26.57 17.99
N GLN A 6 4.17 26.28 19.22
CA GLN A 6 5.10 25.17 19.50
C GLN A 6 4.39 23.84 19.83
N THR A 7 3.14 23.90 20.29
CA THR A 7 2.30 22.73 20.54
C THR A 7 1.83 22.06 19.24
N ASN A 8 1.57 22.85 18.19
CA ASN A 8 1.01 22.33 16.94
C ASN A 8 2.01 21.61 16.03
N THR A 9 3.30 22.00 16.03
CA THR A 9 4.31 21.37 15.16
C THR A 9 4.77 20.03 15.70
N THR A 10 4.99 19.95 17.01
CA THR A 10 5.49 18.75 17.71
C THR A 10 4.44 17.62 17.73
N GLU A 11 3.16 17.95 17.87
CA GLU A 11 2.06 16.97 17.80
C GLU A 11 1.85 16.47 16.35
N LEU A 12 2.00 17.35 15.36
CA LEU A 12 1.89 17.00 13.95
C LEU A 12 3.03 16.08 13.49
N THR A 13 4.26 16.31 13.94
CA THR A 13 5.39 15.41 13.66
C THR A 13 5.19 14.04 14.33
N SER A 14 4.74 14.01 15.59
CA SER A 14 4.47 12.75 16.29
C SER A 14 3.39 11.91 15.62
N ASN A 15 2.31 12.54 15.12
CA ASN A 15 1.25 11.81 14.42
C ASN A 15 1.70 11.29 13.04
N ARG A 16 2.62 11.98 12.36
CA ARG A 16 3.21 11.51 11.09
C ARG A 16 4.13 10.32 11.28
N GLU A 17 4.95 10.34 12.32
CA GLU A 17 5.82 9.22 12.67
C GLU A 17 4.99 7.98 13.03
N LYS A 18 3.95 8.15 13.85
CA LYS A 18 2.99 7.08 14.17
C LYS A 18 2.30 6.56 12.92
N PHE A 19 1.82 7.45 12.06
CA PHE A 19 1.22 7.08 10.78
C PHE A 19 2.18 6.21 9.93
N MET A 20 3.43 6.65 9.76
CA MET A 20 4.43 5.90 9.01
C MET A 20 4.73 4.54 9.65
N GLY A 21 4.86 4.50 10.97
CA GLY A 21 5.03 3.26 11.72
C GLY A 21 3.89 2.27 11.45
N TRP A 22 2.64 2.73 11.52
CA TRP A 22 1.46 1.89 11.23
C TRP A 22 1.40 1.43 9.77
N MET A 23 1.79 2.27 8.82
CA MET A 23 1.85 1.88 7.40
C MET A 23 2.88 0.77 7.17
N VAL A 24 4.08 0.91 7.72
CA VAL A 24 5.13 -0.11 7.61
C VAL A 24 4.70 -1.41 8.29
N ILE A 25 4.29 -1.33 9.56
CA ILE A 25 3.87 -2.51 10.33
C ILE A 25 2.68 -3.20 9.65
N GLY A 26 1.69 -2.44 9.19
CA GLY A 26 0.49 -2.98 8.55
C GLY A 26 0.80 -3.77 7.28
N TRP A 27 1.67 -3.25 6.42
CA TRP A 27 2.04 -3.93 5.19
C TRP A 27 3.01 -5.09 5.40
N VAL A 28 3.90 -5.01 6.40
CA VAL A 28 4.72 -6.16 6.84
C VAL A 28 3.85 -7.29 7.36
N MET A 29 2.87 -7.00 8.22
CA MET A 29 1.92 -7.99 8.73
C MET A 29 1.06 -8.57 7.61
N ALA A 30 0.56 -7.74 6.70
CA ALA A 30 -0.20 -8.17 5.53
C ALA A 30 0.60 -9.18 4.69
N GLY A 31 1.86 -8.86 4.41
CA GLY A 31 2.75 -9.71 3.64
C GLY A 31 3.10 -11.02 4.33
N ALA A 32 3.46 -10.95 5.62
CA ALA A 32 3.81 -12.12 6.42
C ALA A 32 2.62 -13.07 6.61
N ILE A 33 1.43 -12.54 6.88
CA ILE A 33 0.21 -13.35 6.98
C ILE A 33 -0.17 -13.90 5.60
N GLY A 34 -0.03 -13.08 4.55
CA GLY A 34 -0.30 -13.47 3.18
C GLY A 34 0.47 -14.73 2.80
N ILE A 35 1.81 -14.68 2.90
CA ILE A 35 2.67 -15.81 2.51
C ILE A 35 2.45 -17.05 3.40
N VAL A 36 2.30 -16.87 4.71
CA VAL A 36 2.08 -18.01 5.63
C VAL A 36 0.76 -18.71 5.33
N LEU A 37 -0.29 -17.95 5.04
CA LEU A 37 -1.59 -18.52 4.70
C LEU A 37 -1.61 -19.15 3.31
N SER A 38 -0.90 -18.56 2.35
CA SER A 38 -0.71 -19.15 1.03
C SER A 38 -0.13 -20.57 1.15
N TRP A 39 0.92 -20.75 1.95
CA TRP A 39 1.48 -22.06 2.24
C TRP A 39 0.55 -22.97 3.05
N ALA A 40 -0.21 -22.41 4.00
CA ALA A 40 -1.14 -23.19 4.84
C ALA A 40 -2.35 -23.73 4.05
N PHE A 41 -2.83 -23.00 3.05
CA PHE A 41 -3.91 -23.45 2.16
C PHE A 41 -3.39 -24.39 1.05
N GLY A 42 -2.07 -24.59 0.96
CA GLY A 42 -1.39 -25.46 0.01
C GLY A 42 -1.08 -24.79 -1.33
N ASP A 43 -0.12 -25.36 -2.06
CA ASP A 43 0.48 -24.85 -3.33
C ASP A 43 -0.47 -24.82 -4.54
N SER A 44 -1.77 -24.68 -4.30
CA SER A 44 -2.76 -24.46 -5.34
C SER A 44 -2.92 -22.96 -5.59
N LEU A 45 -3.25 -22.59 -6.84
CA LEU A 45 -3.60 -21.22 -7.21
C LEU A 45 -4.64 -20.60 -6.25
N ILE A 46 -5.59 -21.39 -5.78
CA ILE A 46 -6.63 -20.96 -4.84
C ILE A 46 -6.04 -20.71 -3.45
N GLY A 47 -5.15 -21.58 -2.97
CA GLY A 47 -4.50 -21.42 -1.67
C GLY A 47 -3.62 -20.18 -1.62
N ASP A 48 -2.79 -19.99 -2.64
CA ASP A 48 -1.95 -18.80 -2.77
C ASP A 48 -2.79 -17.52 -2.83
N ALA A 49 -3.83 -17.50 -3.66
CA ALA A 49 -4.74 -16.37 -3.75
C ALA A 49 -5.45 -16.08 -2.42
N MET A 50 -5.89 -17.10 -1.68
CA MET A 50 -6.56 -16.92 -0.39
C MET A 50 -5.66 -16.28 0.67
N GLY A 51 -4.38 -16.67 0.74
CA GLY A 51 -3.42 -16.02 1.62
C GLY A 51 -3.27 -14.54 1.28
N TRP A 52 -3.03 -14.23 0.01
CA TRP A 52 -2.88 -12.86 -0.47
C TRP A 52 -4.15 -12.01 -0.33
N VAL A 53 -5.35 -12.57 -0.46
CA VAL A 53 -6.63 -11.90 -0.19
C VAL A 53 -6.69 -11.42 1.26
N ILE A 54 -6.36 -12.30 2.20
CA ILE A 54 -6.39 -11.99 3.63
C ILE A 54 -5.31 -10.95 3.96
N GLY A 55 -4.10 -11.11 3.42
CA GLY A 55 -3.03 -10.13 3.53
C GLY A 55 -3.47 -8.76 3.02
N GLY A 56 -4.07 -8.70 1.83
CA GLY A 56 -4.58 -7.48 1.21
C GLY A 56 -5.66 -6.80 2.07
N ALA A 57 -6.59 -7.58 2.62
CA ALA A 57 -7.60 -7.06 3.54
C ALA A 57 -6.96 -6.40 4.77
N ILE A 58 -5.96 -7.04 5.38
CA ILE A 58 -5.23 -6.51 6.53
C ILE A 58 -4.49 -5.22 6.16
N GLY A 59 -3.76 -5.21 5.04
CA GLY A 59 -3.04 -4.03 4.56
C GLY A 59 -3.97 -2.85 4.27
N GLY A 60 -5.13 -3.12 3.68
CA GLY A 60 -6.18 -2.11 3.44
C GLY A 60 -6.81 -1.58 4.72
N LEU A 61 -7.13 -2.46 5.69
CA LEU A 61 -7.63 -2.06 7.01
C LEU A 61 -6.62 -1.19 7.77
N MET A 62 -5.34 -1.60 7.78
CA MET A 62 -4.27 -0.87 8.44
C MET A 62 -4.02 0.48 7.79
N THR A 63 -4.09 0.54 6.45
CA THR A 63 -4.03 1.82 5.71
C THR A 63 -5.20 2.73 6.12
N GLY A 64 -6.43 2.19 6.16
CA GLY A 64 -7.62 2.92 6.59
C GLY A 64 -7.52 3.42 8.04
N TYR A 65 -7.05 2.58 8.96
CA TYR A 65 -6.80 2.94 10.35
C TYR A 65 -5.72 4.00 10.49
N ALA A 66 -4.58 3.84 9.82
CA ALA A 66 -3.49 4.82 9.85
C ALA A 66 -3.99 6.19 9.39
N LEU A 67 -4.81 6.26 8.35
CA LEU A 67 -5.39 7.51 7.87
C LEU A 67 -6.27 8.23 8.92
N THR A 68 -6.88 7.51 9.88
CA THR A 68 -7.61 8.16 10.99
C THR A 68 -6.68 8.97 11.90
N LEU A 69 -5.40 8.59 12.01
CA LEU A 69 -4.40 9.32 12.80
C LEU A 69 -4.04 10.69 12.19
N LEU A 70 -4.26 10.86 10.89
CA LEU A 70 -4.01 12.12 10.19
C LEU A 70 -5.20 13.10 10.29
N LYS A 71 -6.18 12.83 11.16
CA LYS A 71 -7.45 13.59 11.29
C LYS A 71 -8.18 13.74 9.95
N THR A 72 -7.92 12.85 9.00
CA THR A 72 -8.67 12.76 7.75
C THR A 72 -10.07 12.28 8.11
N PRO A 73 -11.16 12.86 7.58
CA PRO A 73 -12.53 12.41 7.87
C PRO A 73 -12.81 11.09 7.13
N ILE A 74 -12.07 10.04 7.48
CA ILE A 74 -12.22 8.70 6.95
C ILE A 74 -13.38 8.06 7.70
N GLN A 75 -14.44 7.72 6.99
CA GLN A 75 -15.57 6.97 7.56
C GLN A 75 -15.33 5.46 7.45
N SER A 76 -16.03 4.65 8.26
CA SER A 76 -15.99 3.19 8.18
C SER A 76 -16.16 2.66 6.77
N LYS A 77 -17.00 3.32 5.94
CA LYS A 77 -17.18 2.98 4.52
C LYS A 77 -15.89 3.03 3.71
N GLN A 78 -15.03 4.02 3.92
CA GLN A 78 -13.75 4.14 3.19
C GLN A 78 -12.75 3.10 3.65
N VAL A 79 -12.71 2.79 4.95
CA VAL A 79 -11.90 1.69 5.49
C VAL A 79 -12.35 0.36 4.89
N THR A 80 -13.65 0.13 4.76
CA THR A 80 -14.20 -1.06 4.08
C THR A 80 -13.82 -1.10 2.60
N VAL A 81 -13.91 0.03 1.88
CA VAL A 81 -13.50 0.10 0.46
C VAL A 81 -12.01 -0.19 0.30
N LEU A 82 -11.16 0.33 1.19
CA LEU A 82 -9.72 0.05 1.20
C LEU A 82 -9.46 -1.43 1.43
N ALA A 83 -10.05 -2.01 2.48
CA ALA A 83 -9.88 -3.41 2.81
C ALA A 83 -10.34 -4.33 1.67
N LEU A 84 -11.55 -4.13 1.16
CA LEU A 84 -12.10 -4.94 0.07
C LEU A 84 -11.31 -4.74 -1.22
N GLY A 85 -10.98 -3.50 -1.57
CA GLY A 85 -10.27 -3.22 -2.82
C GLY A 85 -8.87 -3.82 -2.83
N TRP A 86 -8.13 -3.76 -1.72
CA TRP A 86 -6.84 -4.44 -1.60
C TRP A 86 -6.96 -5.96 -1.57
N ALA A 87 -7.98 -6.51 -0.89
CA ALA A 87 -8.24 -7.95 -0.87
C ALA A 87 -8.53 -8.49 -2.28
N ILE A 88 -9.44 -7.84 -3.01
CA ILE A 88 -9.80 -8.22 -4.38
C ILE A 88 -8.60 -8.08 -5.32
N ASN A 89 -7.86 -6.97 -5.21
CA ASN A 89 -6.66 -6.73 -6.03
C ASN A 89 -5.63 -7.87 -5.88
N LEU A 90 -5.35 -8.28 -4.65
CA LEU A 90 -4.41 -9.37 -4.39
C LEU A 90 -4.98 -10.76 -4.70
N ALA A 91 -6.31 -10.93 -4.73
CA ALA A 91 -6.94 -12.15 -5.24
C ALA A 91 -6.57 -12.42 -6.71
N PHE A 92 -6.49 -11.36 -7.51
CA PHE A 92 -6.20 -11.45 -8.93
C PHE A 92 -4.69 -11.43 -9.24
N PHE A 93 -3.84 -11.20 -8.25
CA PHE A 93 -2.40 -11.06 -8.45
C PHE A 93 -1.78 -12.31 -9.12
N GLU A 94 -2.08 -13.50 -8.61
CA GLU A 94 -1.54 -14.75 -9.19
C GLU A 94 -2.03 -14.98 -10.62
N ALA A 95 -3.28 -14.63 -10.92
CA ALA A 95 -3.82 -14.70 -12.28
C ALA A 95 -3.11 -13.70 -13.21
N ILE A 96 -2.78 -12.50 -12.72
CA ILE A 96 -2.02 -11.49 -13.47
C ILE A 96 -0.60 -11.99 -13.73
N VAL A 97 0.09 -12.49 -12.71
CA VAL A 97 1.46 -13.02 -12.83
C VAL A 97 1.49 -14.21 -13.79
N GLY A 98 0.53 -15.13 -13.68
CA GLY A 98 0.38 -16.28 -14.57
C GLY A 98 0.20 -15.85 -16.03
N ALA A 99 -0.76 -14.97 -16.30
CA ALA A 99 -1.01 -14.47 -17.66
C ALA A 99 0.21 -13.75 -18.25
N ILE A 100 0.97 -13.00 -17.44
CA ILE A 100 2.20 -12.35 -17.90
C ILE A 100 3.31 -13.37 -18.11
N GLY A 101 3.43 -14.38 -17.24
CA GLY A 101 4.43 -15.43 -17.31
C GLY A 101 4.29 -16.34 -18.53
N GLU A 102 3.08 -16.45 -19.10
CA GLU A 102 2.87 -17.13 -20.39
C GLU A 102 3.49 -16.36 -21.57
N THR A 103 3.68 -15.04 -21.43
CA THR A 103 4.16 -14.16 -22.51
C THR A 103 5.61 -13.69 -22.29
N LEU A 104 6.03 -13.53 -21.04
CA LEU A 104 7.34 -13.02 -20.61
C LEU A 104 8.06 -14.04 -19.72
N ASN A 105 9.35 -13.83 -19.45
CA ASN A 105 10.09 -14.64 -18.48
C ASN A 105 9.44 -14.54 -17.08
N ILE A 106 9.34 -15.67 -16.38
CA ILE A 106 8.74 -15.77 -15.05
C ILE A 106 9.33 -14.77 -14.04
N ALA A 107 10.63 -14.50 -14.08
CA ALA A 107 11.25 -13.52 -13.18
C ALA A 107 10.70 -12.10 -13.39
N LEU A 108 10.43 -11.72 -14.66
CA LEU A 108 9.85 -10.43 -15.00
C LEU A 108 8.34 -10.40 -14.70
N SER A 109 7.63 -11.53 -14.80
CA SER A 109 6.19 -11.57 -14.55
C SER A 109 5.86 -11.28 -13.09
N TRP A 110 6.68 -11.73 -12.14
CA TRP A 110 6.49 -11.43 -10.72
C TRP A 110 6.67 -9.94 -10.41
N THR A 111 7.74 -9.30 -10.88
CA THR A 111 7.95 -7.86 -10.70
C THR A 111 6.83 -7.04 -11.33
N LEU A 112 6.41 -7.39 -12.55
CA LEU A 112 5.31 -6.71 -13.23
C LEU A 112 3.97 -6.94 -12.55
N GLY A 113 3.71 -8.15 -12.06
CA GLY A 113 2.51 -8.45 -11.28
C GLY A 113 2.41 -7.58 -10.04
N TRP A 114 3.53 -7.40 -9.31
CA TRP A 114 3.54 -6.54 -8.13
C TRP A 114 3.35 -5.07 -8.50
N ALA A 115 3.96 -4.61 -9.60
CA ALA A 115 3.75 -3.25 -10.10
C ALA A 115 2.28 -2.99 -10.45
N ILE A 116 1.61 -3.96 -11.10
CA ILE A 116 0.20 -3.88 -11.47
C ILE A 116 -0.68 -3.89 -10.22
N ALA A 117 -0.42 -4.80 -9.27
CA ALA A 117 -1.12 -4.82 -7.99
C ALA A 117 -0.96 -3.47 -7.26
N GLY A 118 0.24 -2.91 -7.20
CA GLY A 118 0.47 -1.58 -6.62
C GLY A 118 -0.26 -0.47 -7.38
N THR A 119 -0.37 -0.56 -8.70
CA THR A 119 -1.12 0.40 -9.53
C THR A 119 -2.61 0.35 -9.23
N ILE A 120 -3.21 -0.85 -9.26
CA ILE A 120 -4.65 -1.04 -8.96
C ILE A 120 -4.92 -0.63 -7.52
N GLY A 121 -4.10 -1.06 -6.57
CA GLY A 121 -4.24 -0.72 -5.16
C GLY A 121 -4.04 0.77 -4.87
N GLY A 122 -3.10 1.43 -5.56
CA GLY A 122 -2.94 2.88 -5.49
C GLY A 122 -4.17 3.63 -6.02
N TRP A 123 -4.78 3.13 -7.10
CA TRP A 123 -6.04 3.67 -7.62
C TRP A 123 -7.21 3.45 -6.65
N VAL A 124 -7.35 2.25 -6.07
CA VAL A 124 -8.33 1.93 -5.02
C VAL A 124 -8.17 2.88 -3.83
N THR A 125 -6.94 3.03 -3.34
CA THR A 125 -6.64 3.94 -2.22
C THR A 125 -7.05 5.35 -2.55
N GLY A 126 -6.69 5.84 -3.73
CA GLY A 126 -7.04 7.18 -4.15
C GLY A 126 -8.53 7.39 -4.36
N TYR A 127 -9.23 6.42 -4.94
CA TYR A 127 -10.69 6.44 -5.04
C TYR A 127 -11.33 6.56 -3.65
N ALA A 128 -10.89 5.73 -2.70
CA ALA A 128 -11.36 5.79 -1.32
C ALA A 128 -11.17 7.19 -0.71
N LEU A 129 -10.06 7.87 -0.98
CA LEU A 129 -9.81 9.25 -0.51
C LEU A 129 -10.71 10.29 -1.19
N THR A 130 -10.93 10.16 -2.50
CA THR A 130 -11.77 11.11 -3.26
C THR A 130 -13.24 11.13 -2.84
N LEU A 131 -13.75 10.05 -2.23
CA LEU A 131 -15.13 9.98 -1.72
C LEU A 131 -15.49 11.08 -0.71
N LYS A 132 -14.51 11.69 -0.04
CA LYS A 132 -14.72 12.80 0.92
C LYS A 132 -13.80 14.00 0.73
N GLN A 133 -12.69 13.85 0.00
CA GLN A 133 -11.79 14.96 -0.33
C GLN A 133 -11.78 15.21 -1.84
N PRO A 134 -12.80 15.93 -2.37
CA PRO A 134 -12.88 16.24 -3.80
C PRO A 134 -11.76 17.18 -4.28
N GLN A 135 -10.91 17.68 -3.38
CA GLN A 135 -9.80 18.60 -3.69
C GLN A 135 -8.50 17.89 -4.12
N LEU A 136 -8.42 16.54 -4.03
CA LEU A 136 -7.28 15.81 -4.57
C LEU A 136 -7.23 15.99 -6.09
N GLN A 137 -6.19 16.67 -6.56
CA GLN A 137 -6.01 16.93 -7.99
C GLN A 137 -5.71 15.63 -8.73
N LYS A 138 -6.22 15.47 -9.96
CA LYS A 138 -5.95 14.29 -10.82
C LYS A 138 -4.45 13.97 -10.93
N LYS A 139 -3.60 14.99 -10.96
CA LYS A 139 -2.13 14.85 -10.98
C LYS A 139 -1.57 14.23 -9.69
N GLN A 140 -2.10 14.59 -8.53
CA GLN A 140 -1.67 14.00 -7.24
C GLN A 140 -2.06 12.54 -7.16
N LEU A 141 -3.29 12.21 -7.56
CA LEU A 141 -3.76 10.84 -7.63
C LEU A 141 -2.88 9.97 -8.54
N ALA A 142 -2.51 10.50 -9.71
CA ALA A 142 -1.63 9.81 -10.65
C ALA A 142 -0.23 9.57 -10.05
N LEU A 143 0.38 10.59 -9.45
CA LEU A 143 1.71 10.48 -8.83
C LEU A 143 1.71 9.54 -7.61
N MET A 144 0.67 9.58 -6.79
CA MET A 144 0.49 8.67 -5.66
C MET A 144 0.38 7.23 -6.15
N THR A 145 -0.43 6.99 -7.19
CA THR A 145 -0.62 5.66 -7.78
C THR A 145 0.70 5.13 -8.34
N LEU A 146 1.45 5.97 -9.07
CA LEU A 146 2.76 5.61 -9.60
C LEU A 146 3.77 5.30 -8.49
N GLY A 147 3.79 6.12 -7.43
CA GLY A 147 4.66 5.90 -6.28
C GLY A 147 4.35 4.58 -5.57
N ILE A 148 3.07 4.29 -5.32
CA ILE A 148 2.65 3.01 -4.74
C ILE A 148 3.03 1.86 -5.67
N ALA A 149 2.76 1.96 -6.97
CA ALA A 149 3.15 0.95 -7.96
C ALA A 149 4.65 0.63 -7.92
N MET A 150 5.50 1.66 -7.84
CA MET A 150 6.94 1.49 -7.69
C MET A 150 7.32 0.81 -6.37
N GLY A 151 6.73 1.23 -5.25
CA GLY A 151 7.00 0.62 -3.94
C GLY A 151 6.66 -0.87 -3.92
N TRP A 152 5.55 -1.25 -4.55
CA TRP A 152 5.15 -2.64 -4.73
C TRP A 152 6.07 -3.41 -5.66
N ALA A 153 6.44 -2.85 -6.80
CA ALA A 153 7.38 -3.49 -7.72
C ALA A 153 8.73 -3.77 -7.04
N ILE A 154 9.30 -2.76 -6.37
CA ILE A 154 10.60 -2.87 -5.70
C ILE A 154 10.49 -3.82 -4.50
N GLY A 155 9.51 -3.59 -3.62
CA GLY A 155 9.33 -4.37 -2.41
C GLY A 155 9.04 -5.84 -2.70
N GLY A 156 8.10 -6.11 -3.62
CA GLY A 156 7.77 -7.47 -4.04
C GLY A 156 8.92 -8.19 -4.76
N THR A 157 9.73 -7.46 -5.53
CA THR A 157 10.94 -8.05 -6.15
C THR A 157 11.97 -8.43 -5.09
N ILE A 158 12.24 -7.55 -4.11
CA ILE A 158 13.18 -7.85 -3.02
C ILE A 158 12.71 -9.08 -2.23
N ALA A 159 11.43 -9.11 -1.88
CA ALA A 159 10.83 -10.24 -1.19
C ALA A 159 10.94 -11.55 -1.99
N GLY A 160 10.65 -11.52 -3.30
CA GLY A 160 10.65 -12.70 -4.15
C GLY A 160 12.05 -13.20 -4.54
N THR A 161 13.03 -12.30 -4.69
CA THR A 161 14.39 -12.65 -5.16
C THR A 161 15.27 -13.29 -4.12
N MET A 162 15.11 -12.92 -2.85
CA MET A 162 15.94 -13.39 -1.75
C MET A 162 15.28 -14.54 -0.97
N GLY A 163 13.94 -14.63 -0.99
CA GLY A 163 13.17 -15.80 -0.55
C GLY A 163 13.22 -16.11 0.95
N ASP A 164 14.03 -15.41 1.74
CA ASP A 164 14.14 -15.58 3.18
C ASP A 164 13.16 -14.67 3.96
N ALA A 165 12.88 -14.98 5.22
CA ALA A 165 11.94 -14.22 6.04
C ALA A 165 12.33 -12.74 6.20
N LEU A 166 13.63 -12.45 6.17
CA LEU A 166 14.15 -11.09 6.30
C LEU A 166 13.82 -10.26 5.04
N SER A 167 14.01 -10.81 3.86
CA SER A 167 13.74 -10.16 2.58
C SER A 167 12.25 -9.92 2.36
N TRP A 168 11.40 -10.85 2.77
CA TRP A 168 9.95 -10.64 2.85
C TRP A 168 9.63 -9.45 3.77
N THR A 169 10.22 -9.41 4.96
CA THR A 169 10.02 -8.29 5.90
C THR A 169 10.49 -6.96 5.31
N ILE A 170 11.67 -6.91 4.70
CA ILE A 170 12.23 -5.71 4.07
C ILE A 170 11.36 -5.26 2.89
N GLY A 171 10.99 -6.19 2.02
CA GLY A 171 10.16 -5.91 0.85
C GLY A 171 8.83 -5.29 1.22
N TRP A 172 8.12 -5.87 2.20
CA TRP A 172 6.86 -5.33 2.69
C TRP A 172 7.01 -4.04 3.51
N ALA A 173 8.15 -3.85 4.19
CA ALA A 173 8.46 -2.58 4.83
C ALA A 173 8.64 -1.46 3.81
N ILE A 174 9.28 -1.74 2.66
CA ILE A 174 9.38 -0.80 1.54
C ILE A 174 7.99 -0.47 1.01
N VAL A 175 7.13 -1.46 0.79
CA VAL A 175 5.73 -1.25 0.38
C VAL A 175 5.01 -0.30 1.32
N GLY A 176 5.06 -0.57 2.63
CA GLY A 176 4.41 0.25 3.63
C GLY A 176 5.00 1.67 3.71
N ALA A 177 6.32 1.80 3.64
CA ALA A 177 6.99 3.09 3.67
C ALA A 177 6.68 3.93 2.43
N THR A 178 6.70 3.35 1.23
CA THR A 178 6.37 4.06 -0.01
C THR A 178 4.90 4.46 -0.02
N HIS A 179 3.99 3.56 0.35
CA HIS A 179 2.56 3.85 0.42
C HIS A 179 2.26 4.96 1.43
N GLY A 180 2.82 4.88 2.64
CA GLY A 180 2.68 5.92 3.66
C GLY A 180 3.26 7.27 3.22
N SER A 181 4.45 7.27 2.61
CA SER A 181 5.10 8.50 2.15
C SER A 181 4.27 9.19 1.05
N MET A 182 3.70 8.43 0.12
CA MET A 182 2.85 8.97 -0.94
C MET A 182 1.55 9.56 -0.40
N LEU A 183 0.96 8.93 0.62
CA LEU A 183 -0.21 9.46 1.32
C LEU A 183 0.12 10.75 2.07
N LEU A 184 1.23 10.79 2.83
CA LEU A 184 1.68 12.00 3.50
C LEU A 184 1.98 13.13 2.51
N TRP A 185 2.61 12.83 1.38
CA TRP A 185 2.87 13.80 0.32
C TRP A 185 1.57 14.37 -0.25
N CYS A 186 0.54 13.52 -0.46
CA CYS A 186 -0.76 13.96 -0.93
C CYS A 186 -1.46 14.91 0.06
N PHE A 187 -1.40 14.63 1.36
CA PHE A 187 -2.04 15.47 2.38
C PHE A 187 -1.22 16.69 2.81
N ASN A 188 0.08 16.68 2.54
CA ASN A 188 0.98 17.72 3.00
C ASN A 188 2.02 18.03 1.94
N GLN A 189 1.59 18.72 0.88
CA GLN A 189 2.48 19.11 -0.19
C GLN A 189 3.68 19.89 0.37
N PRO A 190 4.92 19.43 0.15
CA PRO A 190 6.01 20.38 0.10
C PRO A 190 5.74 21.32 -1.08
N LYS A 191 6.24 22.56 -1.04
CA LYS A 191 6.12 23.56 -2.13
C LYS A 191 6.87 23.15 -3.42
N PHE A 192 6.87 21.87 -3.79
CA PHE A 192 7.42 21.38 -5.04
C PHE A 192 6.39 21.60 -6.15
N ASN A 193 6.46 22.81 -6.71
CA ASN A 193 5.85 23.10 -8.00
C ASN A 193 6.63 22.35 -9.07
N PHE A 194 6.11 21.23 -9.54
CA PHE A 194 6.46 20.73 -10.87
C PHE A 194 5.88 21.72 -11.89
N ARG A 195 6.67 22.74 -12.24
CA ARG A 195 6.43 23.50 -13.47
C ARG A 195 6.69 22.52 -14.61
N ALA A 196 5.61 22.02 -15.19
CA ALA A 196 5.63 21.37 -16.50
C ALA A 196 5.91 22.42 -17.57
#